data_AF-A0A951MZH1-F1
#
_entry.id   AF-A0A951MZH1-F1
#
_cell.length_a   1.000
_cell.length_b   1.000
_cell.length_c   1.000
_cell.angle_alpha   90.00
_cell.angle_beta   90.00
_cell.angle_gamma   90.00
#
_symmetry.space_group_name_H-M   'P 1'
#
loop_
_entity.id
_entity.type
_entity.pdbx_description
1 polymer ?
#
loop_
_entity_poly.entity_id
_entity_poly.type
_entity_poly.pdbx_seq_one_letter_code
_entity_poly.pdbx_strand_id
1 'polypeptide(L)'
;MPTLTRRLQVLLDDERVERLQRHADQRGTSVAALIRDAIDLAYPRRQDDRRRAAEEFLAAEPMPVDDWAVMKQVDRSSLLDRT
;
A
#
# COMPACT_ATOMS: atom_id res chain seq x y z
N MET A 1 -6.98 16.51 -0.39
CA MET A 1 -7.14 15.90 0.94
C MET A 1 -8.58 15.37 1.06
N PRO A 2 -8.79 14.17 1.61
CA PRO A 2 -10.15 13.65 1.81
C PRO A 2 -10.92 14.50 2.83
N THR A 3 -12.19 14.80 2.55
CA THR A 3 -13.07 15.56 3.45
C THR A 3 -13.53 14.68 4.61
N LEU A 4 -13.28 15.11 5.85
CA LEU A 4 -13.70 14.38 7.05
C LEU A 4 -15.17 14.71 7.39
N THR A 5 -16.07 13.74 7.28
CA THR A 5 -17.53 13.95 7.40
C THR A 5 -18.19 13.26 8.60
N ARG A 6 -17.42 12.52 9.40
CA ARG A 6 -17.90 11.74 10.55
C ARG A 6 -16.93 11.88 11.73
N ARG A 7 -17.46 11.91 12.96
CA ARG A 7 -16.70 11.95 14.21
C ARG A 7 -16.89 10.65 14.97
N LEU A 8 -15.80 10.07 15.44
CA LEU A 8 -15.75 8.92 16.33
C LEU A 8 -15.24 9.36 17.70
N GLN A 9 -15.80 8.82 18.78
CA GLN A 9 -15.32 8.99 20.15
C GLN A 9 -14.94 7.60 20.70
N VAL A 10 -13.74 7.48 21.24
CA VAL A 10 -13.21 6.24 21.84
C VAL A 10 -12.57 6.61 23.17
N LEU A 11 -12.91 5.89 24.23
CA LEU A 11 -12.26 6.03 25.53
C LEU A 11 -10.99 5.19 25.54
N LEU A 12 -9.88 5.81 25.99
CA LEU A 12 -8.58 5.18 26.13
C LEU A 12 -8.13 5.38 27.58
N ASP A 13 -7.30 4.45 28.06
CA ASP A 13 -6.58 4.62 29.33
C ASP A 13 -5.41 5.60 29.15
N ASP A 14 -4.88 6.08 30.28
CA ASP A 14 -3.85 7.11 30.32
C ASP A 14 -2.59 6.67 29.55
N GLU A 15 -2.16 5.43 29.71
CA GLU A 15 -0.97 4.89 29.02
C GLU A 15 -1.11 4.98 27.50
N ARG A 16 -2.28 4.63 26.94
CA ARG A 16 -2.50 4.72 25.49
C ARG A 16 -2.55 6.17 25.02
N VAL A 17 -3.15 7.08 25.80
CA VAL A 17 -3.19 8.51 25.47
C VAL A 17 -1.78 9.09 25.42
N GLU A 18 -0.97 8.85 26.45
CA GLU A 18 0.42 9.32 26.52
C GLU A 18 1.25 8.77 25.35
N ARG A 19 1.08 7.49 25.02
CA ARG A 19 1.79 6.87 23.90
C ARG A 19 1.42 7.53 22.57
N LEU A 20 0.14 7.81 22.33
CA LEU A 20 -0.32 8.49 21.12
C LEU A 20 0.22 9.93 21.03
N GLN A 21 0.18 10.68 22.13
CA GLN A 21 0.70 12.05 22.19
C GLN A 21 2.19 12.08 21.86
N ARG A 22 2.99 11.24 22.53
CA ARG A 22 4.43 11.14 22.29
C ARG A 22 4.76 10.82 20.83
N HIS A 23 4.03 9.91 20.19
CA HIS A 23 4.25 9.58 18.78
C HIS A 23 3.80 10.70 17.83
N ALA A 24 2.73 11.42 18.17
CA ALA A 24 2.26 12.56 17.40
C ALA A 24 3.29 13.70 17.43
N ASP A 25 3.83 14.00 18.62
CA ASP A 25 4.85 15.03 18.85
C ASP A 25 6.15 14.70 18.09
N GLN A 26 6.63 13.47 18.21
CA GLN A 26 7.83 13.01 17.48
C GLN A 26 7.71 13.14 15.96
N ARG A 27 6.49 13.03 15.43
CA ARG A 27 6.20 13.11 13.99
C ARG A 27 5.75 14.51 13.54
N GLY A 28 5.62 15.47 14.47
CA GLY A 28 5.08 16.79 14.16
C GLY A 28 3.67 16.77 13.58
N THR A 29 2.84 15.81 14.00
CA THR A 29 1.48 15.62 13.50
C THR A 29 0.46 15.59 14.63
N SER A 30 -0.84 15.55 14.29
CA SER A 30 -1.89 15.40 15.29
C SER A 30 -2.14 13.94 15.65
N VAL A 31 -2.59 13.68 16.88
CA VAL A 31 -3.08 12.35 17.30
C VAL A 31 -4.15 11.82 16.33
N ALA A 32 -5.03 12.70 15.85
CA ALA A 32 -6.08 12.33 14.89
C ALA A 32 -5.51 11.88 13.53
N ALA A 33 -4.43 12.51 13.05
CA ALA A 33 -3.74 12.07 11.84
C ALA A 33 -3.05 10.72 12.06
N LEU A 34 -2.35 10.57 13.18
CA LEU A 34 -1.70 9.31 13.55
C LEU A 34 -2.70 8.13 13.61
N ILE A 35 -3.88 8.34 14.21
CA ILE A 35 -4.93 7.31 14.27
C ILE A 35 -5.45 6.96 12.87
N ARG A 36 -5.65 7.95 11.98
CA ARG A 36 -6.08 7.68 10.60
C ARG A 36 -5.04 6.86 9.84
N ASP A 37 -3.76 7.22 9.96
CA ASP A 37 -2.67 6.46 9.34
C ASP A 37 -2.62 5.03 9.87
N ALA A 38 -2.81 4.84 11.18
CA ALA A 38 -2.86 3.52 11.79
C ALA A 38 -4.06 2.69 11.29
N ILE A 39 -5.21 3.32 11.08
CA ILE A 39 -6.39 2.68 10.47
C ILE A 39 -6.09 2.25 9.05
N ASP A 40 -5.53 3.12 8.21
CA ASP A 40 -5.22 2.78 6.82
C ASP A 40 -4.16 1.68 6.71
N LEU A 41 -3.23 1.62 7.67
CA LEU A 41 -2.23 0.55 7.76
C LEU A 41 -2.85 -0.79 8.22
N ALA A 42 -3.70 -0.76 9.25
CA ALA A 42 -4.34 -1.96 9.80
C ALA A 42 -5.45 -2.51 8.89
N TYR A 43 -6.14 -1.62 8.17
CA TYR A 43 -7.25 -1.92 7.27
C TYR A 43 -7.04 -1.28 5.90
N PRO A 44 -6.09 -1.80 5.09
CA PRO A 44 -5.81 -1.25 3.79
C PRO A 44 -7.04 -1.30 2.90
N ARG A 45 -7.40 -0.17 2.28
CA ARG A 45 -8.52 -0.08 1.32
C ARG A 45 -8.37 -1.02 0.11
N ARG A 46 -7.16 -1.52 -0.12
CA ARG A 46 -6.71 -2.24 -1.31
C ARG A 46 -6.52 -3.75 -1.12
N GLN A 47 -7.01 -4.34 -0.02
CA GLN A 47 -6.99 -5.80 0.09
C GLN A 47 -7.76 -6.45 -1.08
N ASP A 48 -8.83 -5.78 -1.53
CA ASP A 48 -9.52 -6.11 -2.78
C ASP A 48 -8.72 -5.79 -4.04
N ASP A 49 -7.86 -4.76 -4.07
CA ASP A 49 -7.06 -4.47 -5.28
C ASP A 49 -5.94 -5.48 -5.49
N ARG A 50 -5.30 -6.00 -4.43
CA ARG A 50 -4.31 -7.10 -4.58
C ARG A 50 -4.98 -8.39 -5.01
N ARG A 51 -6.12 -8.72 -4.40
CA ARG A 51 -6.91 -9.89 -4.76
C ARG A 51 -7.46 -9.78 -6.18
N ARG A 52 -8.04 -8.63 -6.55
CA ARG A 52 -8.52 -8.33 -7.90
C ARG A 52 -7.39 -8.35 -8.92
N ALA A 53 -6.22 -7.77 -8.63
CA ALA A 53 -5.07 -7.84 -9.53
C ALA A 53 -4.58 -9.28 -9.73
N ALA A 54 -4.61 -10.11 -8.68
CA ALA A 54 -4.30 -11.53 -8.80
C ALA A 54 -5.36 -12.29 -9.61
N GLU A 55 -6.65 -12.01 -9.38
CA GLU A 55 -7.76 -12.58 -10.14
C GLU A 55 -7.70 -12.18 -11.62
N GLU A 56 -7.45 -10.90 -11.93
CA GLU A 56 -7.24 -10.39 -13.29
C GLU A 56 -6.02 -11.05 -13.95
N PHE A 57 -4.90 -11.18 -13.24
CA PHE A 57 -3.70 -11.84 -13.75
C PHE A 57 -3.92 -13.33 -14.04
N LEU A 58 -4.64 -14.03 -13.16
CA LEU A 58 -4.95 -15.46 -13.33
C LEU A 58 -6.04 -15.70 -14.40
N ALA A 59 -6.94 -14.74 -14.61
CA ALA A 59 -7.98 -14.81 -15.63
C ALA A 59 -7.50 -14.34 -17.01
N ALA A 60 -6.33 -13.71 -17.11
CA ALA A 60 -5.76 -13.29 -18.37
C ALA A 60 -5.47 -14.51 -19.27
N GLU A 61 -5.69 -14.35 -20.58
CA GLU A 61 -5.33 -15.38 -21.54
C GLU A 61 -3.81 -15.64 -21.47
N PRO A 62 -3.37 -16.91 -21.56
CA PRO A 62 -1.96 -17.25 -21.59
C PRO A 62 -1.26 -16.47 -22.70
N MET A 63 -0.30 -15.63 -22.30
CA MET A 63 0.48 -14.89 -23.27
C MET A 63 1.40 -15.86 -24.00
N PRO A 64 1.52 -15.77 -25.34
CA PRO A 64 2.53 -16.52 -26.07
C PRO A 64 3.91 -16.06 -25.57
N VAL A 65 4.62 -16.98 -24.93
CA VAL A 65 5.99 -16.78 -24.44
C VAL A 65 6.92 -17.73 -25.16
N ASP A 66 8.09 -17.23 -25.52
CA ASP A 66 9.14 -18.04 -26.13
C ASP A 66 9.92 -18.84 -25.06
N ASP A 67 10.75 -19.77 -25.51
CA ASP A 67 11.66 -20.48 -24.61
C ASP A 67 12.55 -19.51 -23.83
N TRP A 68 12.83 -19.86 -22.56
CA TRP A 68 13.61 -19.05 -21.65
C TRP A 68 14.97 -18.61 -22.22
N ALA A 69 15.64 -19.50 -22.98
CA ALA A 69 16.92 -19.19 -23.61
C ALA A 69 16.81 -18.04 -24.64
N VAL A 70 15.68 -17.96 -25.35
CA VAL A 70 15.39 -16.94 -26.35
C VAL A 70 14.99 -15.63 -25.67
N MET A 71 14.06 -15.67 -24.71
CA MET A 71 13.62 -14.47 -23.98
C MET A 71 14.78 -13.76 -23.26
N LYS A 72 15.69 -14.53 -22.66
CA LYS A 72 16.83 -13.98 -21.91
C LYS A 72 17.88 -13.29 -22.81
N GLN A 73 17.92 -13.66 -24.09
CA GLN A 73 18.81 -13.01 -25.07
C GLN A 73 18.24 -11.68 -25.55
N VAL A 74 16.92 -11.60 -25.77
CA VAL A 74 16.22 -10.37 -26.16
C VAL A 74 16.40 -9.28 -25.09
N ASP A 75 16.23 -9.62 -23.82
CA ASP A 75 16.30 -8.67 -22.70
C ASP A 75 17.71 -8.04 -22.55
N ARG A 76 18.77 -8.79 -22.91
CA ARG A 76 20.15 -8.29 -22.92
C ARG A 76 20.45 -7.39 -24.11
N SER A 77 19.81 -7.63 -25.25
CA SER A 77 20.00 -6.83 -26.47
C SER A 77 19.20 -5.53 -26.43
N SER A 78 17.98 -5.55 -25.89
CA SER A 78 17.11 -4.36 -25.78
C SER A 78 17.58 -3.34 -24.73
N LEU A 79 18.48 -3.73 -23.83
CA LEU A 79 19.17 -2.83 -22.89
C LEU A 79 20.33 -2.05 -23.53
N LEU A 80 20.85 -2.49 -24.67
CA LEU A 80 21.99 -1.87 -25.36
C LEU A 80 21.59 -0.90 -26.48
N ASP A 81 20.32 -0.89 -26.89
CA ASP A 81 19.80 -0.07 -28.01
C ASP A 81 19.09 1.21 -27.55
N ARG A 82 19.29 1.62 -26.29
CA ARG A 82 18.68 2.81 -25.66
C ARG A 82 19.68 3.92 -25.29
N THR A 83 20.86 3.92 -25.89
CA THR A 83 21.88 4.99 -25.80
C THR A 83 22.11 5.62 -27.15
#